data_AF-A0A6A5KU34-F1
#
_entry.id   AF-A0A6A5KU34-F1
#
_cell.length_a   1.000
_cell.length_b   1.000
_cell.length_c   1.000
_cell.angle_alpha   90.00
_cell.angle_beta   90.00
_cell.angle_gamma   90.00
#
_symmetry.space_group_name_H-M   'P 1'
#
loop_
_entity.id
_entity.type
_entity.pdbx_description
1 polymer ?
#
loop_
_entity_poly.entity_id
_entity_poly.type
_entity_poly.pdbx_seq_one_letter_code
_entity_poly.pdbx_strand_id
1 'polypeptide(L)'
;MALRACVWNIDFMEPEALQCLGWHYADRLYHRIKETWVKDARSDFVFVIANSVYSRTSTFETWMLFLKAFPEEIDRHATFGVFEKCVKGTYLPLQLPSVVDRLAKLDISMLTFLCLQNFFLTIDHLIALTKLDKLAVLVLERKIRYDGRVHDAAPDHTLRDWGRSVYESGAFKKLKVLVFGDFGHDRNAVLKGVSCFPVLDLVGILDDPAREIHTPQDKVQEWYGKCPPASPKRYHVQGTMTALR
;
A
#
# COMPACT_ATOMS: atom_id res chain seq x y z
N MET A 1 19.00 32.42 4.26
CA MET A 1 17.65 32.98 4.00
C MET A 1 17.04 32.37 2.74
N ALA A 2 17.72 32.41 1.58
CA ALA A 2 17.22 31.86 0.31
C ALA A 2 16.66 30.43 0.39
N LEU A 3 17.42 29.46 0.95
CA LEU A 3 16.96 28.06 1.05
C LEU A 3 15.65 27.90 1.85
N ARG A 4 15.41 28.71 2.89
CA ARG A 4 14.15 28.67 3.64
C ARG A 4 12.97 29.15 2.80
N ALA A 5 13.18 30.19 1.99
CA ALA A 5 12.16 30.69 1.07
C ALA A 5 11.87 29.67 -0.05
N CYS A 6 12.89 28.96 -0.55
CA CYS A 6 12.71 27.87 -1.52
C CYS A 6 11.88 26.73 -0.94
N VAL A 7 12.14 26.30 0.31
CA VAL A 7 11.32 25.27 0.98
C VAL A 7 9.86 25.70 1.12
N TRP A 8 9.61 26.96 1.46
CA TRP A 8 8.25 27.50 1.66
C TRP A 8 7.45 27.68 0.37
N ASN A 9 8.12 27.79 -0.79
CA ASN A 9 7.47 28.01 -2.08
C ASN A 9 7.72 26.84 -3.05
N ILE A 10 8.10 25.66 -2.54
CA ILE A 10 8.48 24.52 -3.38
C ILE A 10 7.33 24.07 -4.30
N ASP A 11 6.08 24.21 -3.84
CA ASP A 11 4.88 23.88 -4.61
C ASP A 11 4.63 24.85 -5.79
N PHE A 12 5.26 26.02 -5.77
CA PHE A 12 5.19 27.03 -6.83
C PHE A 12 6.46 27.11 -7.67
N MET A 13 7.47 26.28 -7.39
CA MET A 13 8.69 26.28 -8.19
C MET A 13 8.43 25.64 -9.55
N GLU A 14 9.06 26.20 -10.57
CA GLU A 14 9.21 25.55 -11.87
C GLU A 14 10.51 24.71 -11.86
N PRO A 15 10.57 23.58 -12.58
CA PRO A 15 11.78 22.75 -12.67
C PRO A 15 13.04 23.55 -13.08
N GLU A 16 12.89 24.52 -13.97
CA GLU A 16 13.94 25.40 -14.48
C GLU A 16 14.53 26.28 -13.36
N ALA A 17 13.69 26.76 -12.44
CA ALA A 17 14.14 27.51 -11.27
C ALA A 17 14.93 26.62 -10.30
N LEU A 18 14.57 25.34 -10.20
CA LEU A 18 15.29 24.36 -9.39
C LEU A 18 16.68 24.06 -9.98
N GLN A 19 16.79 23.97 -11.31
CA GLN A 19 18.06 23.79 -12.01
C GLN A 19 19.03 24.94 -11.76
N CYS A 20 18.54 26.18 -11.67
CA CYS A 20 19.36 27.36 -11.37
C CYS A 20 20.04 27.30 -10.00
N LEU A 21 19.47 26.55 -9.04
CA LEU A 21 20.11 26.34 -7.74
C LEU A 21 21.34 25.42 -7.84
N GLY A 22 21.40 24.55 -8.86
CA GLY A 22 22.37 23.47 -8.97
C GLY A 22 22.10 22.32 -8.01
N TRP A 23 22.51 21.12 -8.41
CA TRP A 23 22.23 19.88 -7.68
C TRP A 23 22.68 19.93 -6.21
N HIS A 24 23.84 20.55 -5.92
CA HIS A 24 24.38 20.62 -4.55
C HIS A 24 23.41 21.24 -3.53
N TYR A 25 22.61 22.23 -3.95
CA TYR A 25 21.61 22.87 -3.09
C TYR A 25 20.26 22.17 -3.18
N ALA A 26 19.88 21.70 -4.37
CA ALA A 26 18.68 20.91 -4.58
C ALA A 26 18.66 19.62 -3.77
N ASP A 27 19.78 18.90 -3.70
CA ASP A 27 19.96 17.67 -2.91
C ASP A 27 19.67 17.89 -1.42
N ARG A 28 20.23 18.96 -0.84
CA ARG A 28 19.98 19.33 0.55
C ARG A 28 18.50 19.68 0.80
N LEU A 29 17.85 20.33 -0.16
CA LEU A 29 16.41 20.61 -0.09
C LEU A 29 15.60 19.32 -0.15
N TYR A 30 15.90 18.46 -1.11
CA TYR A 30 15.26 17.16 -1.31
C TYR A 30 15.34 16.29 -0.05
N HIS A 31 16.55 16.11 0.50
CA HIS A 31 16.75 15.35 1.72
C HIS A 31 16.01 15.94 2.93
N ARG A 32 16.03 17.27 3.08
CA ARG A 32 15.32 17.93 4.18
C ARG A 32 13.81 17.75 4.09
N ILE A 33 13.25 17.84 2.89
CA ILE A 33 11.84 17.58 2.61
C ILE A 33 11.50 16.12 2.97
N LYS A 34 12.31 15.17 2.50
CA LYS A 34 12.17 13.74 2.77
C LYS A 34 12.24 13.40 4.27
N GLU A 35 13.19 13.99 5.00
CA GLU A 35 13.33 13.79 6.45
C GLU A 35 12.14 14.32 7.25
N THR A 36 11.60 15.47 6.84
CA THR A 36 10.44 16.07 7.51
C THR A 36 9.23 15.16 7.39
N TRP A 37 9.04 14.54 6.21
CA TRP A 37 7.98 13.57 5.97
C TRP A 37 8.08 12.30 6.86
N VAL A 38 9.28 11.70 6.97
CA VAL A 38 9.46 10.46 7.77
C VAL A 38 9.14 10.69 9.26
N LYS A 39 9.45 11.88 9.78
CA LYS A 39 9.19 12.22 11.19
C LYS A 39 7.69 12.35 11.46
N ASP A 40 6.95 12.98 10.55
CA ASP A 40 5.49 13.13 10.67
C ASP A 40 4.75 11.79 10.52
N ALA A 41 5.25 10.88 9.67
CA ALA A 41 4.67 9.57 9.46
C ALA A 41 4.85 8.60 10.65
N ARG A 42 5.89 8.79 11.48
CA ARG A 42 6.17 7.91 12.64
C ARG A 42 5.41 8.33 13.91
N SER A 43 4.76 9.49 13.93
CA SER A 43 3.96 9.93 15.07
C SER A 43 2.57 9.27 15.09
N ASP A 44 2.55 7.94 15.01
CA ASP A 44 1.34 7.12 14.95
C ASP A 44 0.63 6.91 16.30
N PHE A 45 1.06 7.57 17.37
CA PHE A 45 0.56 7.23 18.71
C PHE A 45 0.05 8.36 19.62
N VAL A 46 -0.03 9.61 19.19
CA VAL A 46 -0.55 10.66 20.08
C VAL A 46 -1.45 11.66 19.36
N PHE A 47 -2.73 11.57 19.71
CA PHE A 47 -3.73 12.63 19.72
C PHE A 47 -4.02 13.41 18.41
N VAL A 48 -5.13 13.02 17.80
CA VAL A 48 -5.87 13.81 16.81
C VAL A 48 -6.50 15.03 17.50
N ILE A 49 -5.80 16.16 17.60
CA ILE A 49 -6.40 17.51 17.55
C ILE A 49 -5.31 18.49 17.07
N ALA A 50 -5.41 18.92 15.80
CA ALA A 50 -5.10 20.28 15.31
C ALA A 50 -4.87 20.22 13.79
N ASN A 51 -5.75 20.89 13.04
CA ASN A 51 -5.54 21.68 11.82
C ASN A 51 -4.19 21.57 11.04
N SER A 52 -3.65 20.38 10.78
CA SER A 52 -2.58 20.20 9.80
C SER A 52 -3.19 19.96 8.42
N VAL A 53 -3.62 21.06 7.80
CA VAL A 53 -3.96 21.12 6.36
C VAL A 53 -2.72 21.54 5.54
N TYR A 54 -1.58 21.83 6.18
CA TYR A 54 -0.47 22.55 5.55
C TYR A 54 0.91 21.86 5.54
N SER A 55 1.07 20.61 5.98
CA SER A 55 2.40 19.94 5.99
C SER A 55 2.46 18.54 5.37
N ARG A 56 1.46 18.14 4.57
CA ARG A 56 1.48 16.86 3.84
C ARG A 56 1.62 16.99 2.33
N THR A 57 1.92 18.20 1.84
CA THR A 57 2.01 18.52 0.40
C THR A 57 3.41 18.42 -0.20
N SER A 58 4.44 17.91 0.51
CA SER A 58 5.66 17.47 -0.20
C SER A 58 5.41 16.13 -0.89
N THR A 59 4.49 16.20 -1.83
CA THR A 59 3.78 15.12 -2.50
C THR A 59 4.65 14.53 -3.58
N PHE A 60 4.13 13.45 -4.15
CA PHE A 60 4.49 12.99 -5.48
C PHE A 60 4.85 14.12 -6.48
N GLU A 61 4.18 15.29 -6.40
CA GLU A 61 4.45 16.48 -7.23
C GLU A 61 5.84 17.07 -6.97
N THR A 62 6.25 17.21 -5.71
CA THR A 62 7.60 17.66 -5.36
C THR A 62 8.64 16.68 -5.91
N TRP A 63 8.46 15.37 -5.72
CA TRP A 63 9.39 14.38 -6.30
C TRP A 63 9.43 14.47 -7.83
N MET A 64 8.28 14.61 -8.50
CA MET A 64 8.24 14.80 -9.95
C MET A 64 8.97 16.07 -10.38
N LEU A 65 8.88 17.16 -9.61
CA LEU A 65 9.57 18.40 -9.89
C LEU A 65 11.09 18.21 -9.81
N PHE A 66 11.58 17.54 -8.76
CA PHE A 66 13.00 17.19 -8.65
C PHE A 66 13.44 16.24 -9.76
N LEU A 67 12.65 15.22 -10.08
CA LEU A 67 12.95 14.27 -11.15
C LEU A 67 13.02 14.95 -12.53
N LYS A 68 12.13 15.92 -12.81
CA LYS A 68 12.15 16.70 -14.04
C LYS A 68 13.39 17.61 -14.11
N ALA A 69 13.77 18.22 -12.99
CA ALA A 69 14.91 19.11 -12.93
C ALA A 69 16.26 18.37 -12.99
N PHE A 70 16.36 17.20 -12.35
CA PHE A 70 17.58 16.43 -12.12
C PHE A 70 17.34 14.92 -12.34
N PRO A 71 17.11 14.48 -13.60
CA PRO A 71 16.69 13.12 -13.91
C PRO A 71 17.79 12.05 -13.76
N GLU A 72 19.06 12.45 -13.69
CA GLU A 72 20.21 11.57 -13.52
C GLU A 72 20.58 11.39 -12.05
N GLU A 73 20.28 12.39 -11.22
CA GLU A 73 20.68 12.48 -9.83
C GLU A 73 19.59 11.99 -8.87
N ILE A 74 18.32 12.08 -9.26
CA ILE A 74 17.20 11.66 -8.43
C ILE A 74 16.99 10.15 -8.49
N ASP A 75 16.85 9.56 -7.31
CA ASP A 75 16.43 8.18 -7.17
C ASP A 75 15.04 7.97 -7.81
N ARG A 76 15.02 7.12 -8.84
CA ARG A 76 13.80 6.70 -9.55
C ARG A 76 12.94 5.78 -8.68
N HIS A 77 13.51 5.19 -7.64
CA HIS A 77 12.82 4.35 -6.67
C HIS A 77 12.30 5.18 -5.49
N ALA A 78 11.21 5.93 -5.72
CA ALA A 78 10.53 6.64 -4.64
C ALA A 78 9.35 5.84 -4.08
N THR A 79 9.22 5.86 -2.75
CA THR A 79 8.06 5.30 -2.03
C THR A 79 7.24 6.45 -1.45
N PHE A 80 5.94 6.47 -1.74
CA PHE A 80 5.02 7.49 -1.23
C PHE A 80 3.98 6.84 -0.32
N GLY A 81 3.91 7.29 0.93
CA GLY A 81 2.83 6.92 1.85
C GLY A 81 1.64 7.86 1.68
N VAL A 82 0.50 7.34 1.23
CA VAL A 82 -0.76 8.07 1.25
C VAL A 82 -1.51 7.71 2.53
N PHE A 83 -1.66 8.69 3.40
CA PHE A 83 -2.37 8.52 4.67
C PHE A 83 -3.73 9.19 4.59
N GLU A 84 -4.79 8.38 4.61
CA GLU A 84 -6.14 8.90 4.67
C GLU A 84 -6.52 9.27 6.10
N LYS A 85 -7.13 10.45 6.27
CA LYS A 85 -7.59 10.89 7.58
C LYS A 85 -8.83 10.08 7.92
N CYS A 86 -8.70 9.10 8.82
CA CYS A 86 -9.82 8.34 9.32
C CYS A 86 -10.84 9.30 9.96
N VAL A 87 -12.00 9.47 9.33
CA VAL A 87 -13.15 10.13 9.95
C VAL A 87 -13.72 9.12 10.94
N LYS A 88 -13.70 9.47 12.23
CA LYS A 88 -14.09 8.63 13.38
C LYS A 88 -14.94 7.40 13.00
N GLY A 89 -14.28 6.24 12.88
CA GLY A 89 -14.94 4.94 12.72
C GLY A 89 -15.15 4.44 11.29
N THR A 90 -14.82 5.22 10.24
CA THR A 90 -14.84 4.73 8.85
C THR A 90 -13.42 4.57 8.31
N TYR A 91 -13.11 3.36 7.85
CA TYR A 91 -11.83 2.99 7.21
C TYR A 91 -11.98 2.86 5.69
N LEU A 92 -12.93 3.59 5.11
CA LEU A 92 -13.16 3.61 3.68
C LEU A 92 -12.10 4.50 3.02
N PRO A 93 -11.41 4.02 1.98
CA PRO A 93 -10.44 4.81 1.26
C PRO A 93 -11.12 5.80 0.29
N LEU A 94 -11.69 6.90 0.79
CA LEU A 94 -12.37 7.90 -0.03
C LEU A 94 -11.42 8.53 -1.06
N GLN A 95 -10.12 8.56 -0.76
CA GLN A 95 -9.11 9.14 -1.65
C GLN A 95 -8.51 8.16 -2.66
N LEU A 96 -8.77 6.84 -2.55
CA LEU A 96 -8.15 5.87 -3.46
C LEU A 96 -8.48 6.14 -4.94
N PRO A 97 -9.72 6.50 -5.34
CA PRO A 97 -9.98 6.89 -6.72
C PRO A 97 -9.10 8.06 -7.20
N SER A 98 -8.91 9.08 -6.34
CA SER A 98 -8.02 10.22 -6.64
C SER A 98 -6.54 9.83 -6.71
N VAL A 99 -6.10 8.88 -5.89
CA VAL A 99 -4.74 8.33 -5.97
C VAL A 99 -4.55 7.57 -7.27
N VAL A 100 -5.49 6.69 -7.61
CA VAL A 100 -5.50 5.95 -8.87
C VAL A 100 -5.47 6.89 -10.07
N ASP A 101 -6.32 7.92 -10.10
CA ASP A 101 -6.36 8.87 -11.20
C ASP A 101 -5.06 9.69 -11.33
N ARG A 102 -4.34 9.92 -10.22
CA ARG A 102 -3.00 10.54 -10.24
C ARG A 102 -1.92 9.57 -10.72
N LEU A 103 -1.95 8.33 -10.24
CA LEU A 103 -1.01 7.28 -10.65
C LEU A 103 -1.18 6.88 -12.11
N ALA A 104 -2.40 6.93 -12.64
CA ALA A 104 -2.69 6.66 -14.05
C ALA A 104 -2.09 7.72 -14.99
N LYS A 105 -1.86 8.94 -14.50
CA LYS A 105 -1.25 10.04 -15.28
C LYS A 105 0.27 9.96 -15.37
N LEU A 106 0.91 9.02 -14.66
CA LEU A 106 2.37 8.92 -14.65
C LEU A 106 2.89 8.40 -15.98
N ASP A 107 4.09 8.84 -16.33
CA ASP A 107 4.69 8.55 -17.63
C ASP A 107 4.78 7.04 -17.96
N ILE A 108 4.70 6.75 -19.26
CA ILE A 108 4.98 5.49 -19.99
C ILE A 108 5.90 4.47 -19.31
N SER A 109 7.03 5.02 -18.89
CA SER A 109 8.31 4.33 -18.73
C SER A 109 8.50 3.72 -17.35
N MET A 110 7.69 4.09 -16.35
CA MET A 110 7.89 3.69 -14.96
C MET A 110 7.05 2.46 -14.60
N LEU A 111 7.73 1.40 -14.17
CA LEU A 111 7.10 0.27 -13.50
C LEU A 111 6.63 0.74 -12.12
N THR A 112 5.34 0.62 -11.87
CA THR A 112 4.73 1.05 -10.62
C THR A 112 4.60 -0.11 -9.65
N PHE A 113 4.98 0.13 -8.40
CA PHE A 113 4.77 -0.75 -7.27
C PHE A 113 3.74 -0.06 -6.38
N LEU A 114 2.60 -0.70 -6.15
CA LEU A 114 1.55 -0.15 -5.31
C LEU A 114 1.32 -1.07 -4.11
N CYS A 115 1.48 -0.51 -2.91
CA CYS A 115 1.16 -1.18 -1.67
C CYS A 115 0.01 -0.43 -0.98
N LEU A 116 -1.13 -1.09 -0.86
CA LEU A 116 -2.31 -0.59 -0.14
C LEU A 116 -2.42 -1.36 1.18
N GLN A 117 -2.09 -0.69 2.28
CA GLN A 117 -2.15 -1.27 3.61
C GLN A 117 -3.32 -0.66 4.41
N ASN A 118 -4.01 -1.50 5.18
CA ASN A 118 -5.06 -1.11 6.13
C ASN A 118 -6.29 -0.45 5.49
N PHE A 119 -6.61 -0.80 4.26
CA PHE A 119 -7.78 -0.28 3.54
C PHE A 119 -8.90 -1.30 3.46
N PHE A 120 -10.15 -0.85 3.62
CA PHE A 120 -11.31 -1.64 3.25
C PHE A 120 -11.62 -1.42 1.76
N LEU A 121 -11.22 -2.38 0.94
CA LEU A 121 -11.40 -2.31 -0.52
C LEU A 121 -12.76 -2.89 -0.91
N THR A 122 -13.58 -2.08 -1.58
CA THR A 122 -14.80 -2.52 -2.24
C THR A 122 -14.48 -3.04 -3.64
N ILE A 123 -15.44 -3.67 -4.31
CA ILE A 123 -15.27 -4.06 -5.72
C ILE A 123 -14.96 -2.84 -6.61
N ASP A 124 -15.59 -1.69 -6.39
CA ASP A 124 -15.33 -0.46 -7.15
C ASP A 124 -13.89 0.03 -6.96
N HIS A 125 -13.35 -0.09 -5.75
CA HIS A 125 -11.95 0.21 -5.47
C HIS A 125 -11.01 -0.71 -6.24
N LEU A 126 -11.29 -2.01 -6.27
CA LEU A 126 -10.50 -2.99 -7.02
C LEU A 126 -10.59 -2.76 -8.54
N ILE A 127 -11.78 -2.44 -9.05
CA ILE A 127 -11.98 -2.08 -10.46
C ILE A 127 -11.21 -0.80 -10.79
N ALA A 128 -11.20 0.21 -9.90
CA ALA A 128 -10.42 1.42 -10.13
C ALA A 128 -8.92 1.12 -10.32
N LEU A 129 -8.35 0.16 -9.56
CA LEU A 129 -6.94 -0.24 -9.72
C LEU A 129 -6.61 -0.76 -11.12
N THR A 130 -7.59 -1.28 -11.86
CA THR A 130 -7.39 -1.78 -13.24
C THR A 130 -7.00 -0.68 -14.22
N LYS A 131 -7.24 0.59 -13.88
CA LYS A 131 -6.78 1.77 -14.64
C LYS A 131 -5.25 1.92 -14.63
N LEU A 132 -4.55 1.24 -13.72
CA LEU A 132 -3.09 1.26 -13.60
C LEU A 132 -2.48 0.17 -14.50
N ASP A 133 -2.50 0.39 -15.80
CA ASP A 133 -2.03 -0.55 -16.82
C ASP A 133 -0.53 -0.94 -16.70
N LYS A 134 0.27 -0.06 -16.07
CA LYS A 134 1.71 -0.24 -15.86
C LYS A 134 2.10 -0.92 -14.54
N LEU A 135 1.12 -1.28 -13.73
CA LEU A 135 1.36 -1.82 -12.41
C LEU A 135 2.08 -3.17 -12.51
N ALA A 136 3.26 -3.27 -11.89
CA ALA A 136 4.10 -4.46 -11.94
C ALA A 136 3.90 -5.35 -10.72
N VAL A 137 3.73 -4.71 -9.57
CA VAL A 137 3.53 -5.34 -8.28
C VAL A 137 2.39 -4.63 -7.55
N LEU A 138 1.42 -5.41 -7.11
CA LEU A 138 0.31 -4.96 -6.28
C LEU A 138 0.33 -5.71 -4.97
N VAL A 139 0.49 -4.98 -3.87
CA VAL A 139 0.38 -5.52 -2.51
C VAL A 139 -0.89 -4.95 -1.90
N LEU A 140 -1.84 -5.82 -1.60
CA LEU A 140 -3.04 -5.51 -0.86
C LEU A 140 -2.84 -6.14 0.52
N GLU A 141 -2.86 -5.34 1.58
CA GLU A 141 -2.77 -5.81 2.95
C GLU A 141 -3.85 -5.15 3.79
N ARG A 142 -4.57 -5.94 4.56
CA ARG A 142 -5.55 -5.46 5.52
C ARG A 142 -5.13 -5.94 6.90
N LYS A 143 -4.57 -5.09 7.76
CA LYS A 143 -4.34 -5.51 9.15
C LYS A 143 -5.67 -5.51 9.88
N ILE A 144 -6.13 -6.68 10.34
CA ILE A 144 -7.22 -6.76 11.31
C ILE A 144 -6.80 -5.95 12.55
N ARG A 145 -7.63 -4.98 12.95
CA ARG A 145 -7.41 -4.28 14.23
C ARG A 145 -7.92 -5.16 15.36
N TYR A 146 -7.22 -5.12 16.49
CA TYR A 146 -7.54 -5.82 17.73
C TYR A 146 -8.85 -5.37 18.42
N ASP A 147 -9.76 -4.69 17.73
CA ASP A 147 -11.04 -4.32 18.33
C ASP A 147 -11.96 -5.54 18.55
N GLY A 148 -11.50 -6.74 18.17
CA GLY A 148 -12.17 -8.02 18.38
C GLY A 148 -13.41 -8.18 17.51
N ARG A 149 -13.72 -7.19 16.66
CA ARG A 149 -14.82 -7.27 15.72
C ARG A 149 -14.25 -7.85 14.44
N VAL A 150 -14.57 -9.12 14.22
CA VAL A 150 -14.42 -9.74 12.91
C VAL A 150 -15.27 -8.91 11.95
N HIS A 151 -14.64 -7.95 11.26
CA HIS A 151 -15.29 -7.32 10.15
C HIS A 151 -15.57 -8.42 9.14
N ASP A 152 -16.84 -8.55 8.75
CA ASP A 152 -17.28 -9.50 7.75
C ASP A 152 -16.28 -9.51 6.60
N ALA A 153 -15.72 -10.70 6.34
CA ALA A 153 -14.85 -10.89 5.19
C ALA A 153 -15.58 -10.34 3.97
N ALA A 154 -14.85 -9.68 3.06
CA ALA A 154 -15.46 -9.31 1.80
C ALA A 154 -16.06 -10.61 1.21
N PRO A 155 -17.26 -10.56 0.65
CA PRO A 155 -17.89 -11.79 0.20
C PRO A 155 -17.07 -12.38 -0.95
N ASP A 156 -16.94 -13.71 -0.97
CA ASP A 156 -16.02 -14.44 -1.87
C ASP A 156 -16.20 -14.12 -3.37
N HIS A 157 -17.39 -13.66 -3.78
CA HIS A 157 -17.64 -13.24 -5.15
C HIS A 157 -16.83 -12.00 -5.57
N THR A 158 -16.42 -11.15 -4.63
CA THR A 158 -15.69 -9.91 -4.90
C THR A 158 -14.41 -10.15 -5.70
N LEU A 159 -13.60 -11.13 -5.30
CA LEU A 159 -12.34 -11.45 -6.01
C LEU A 159 -12.59 -12.09 -7.37
N ARG A 160 -13.63 -12.92 -7.47
CA ARG A 160 -14.03 -13.54 -8.74
C ARG A 160 -14.51 -12.49 -9.74
N ASP A 161 -15.32 -11.55 -9.29
CA ASP A 161 -15.85 -10.47 -10.14
C ASP A 161 -14.75 -9.50 -10.56
N TRP A 162 -13.80 -9.23 -9.65
CA TRP A 162 -12.61 -8.44 -10.00
C TRP A 162 -11.74 -9.16 -11.04
N GLY A 163 -11.44 -10.44 -10.85
CA GLY A 163 -10.68 -11.23 -11.82
C GLY A 163 -11.34 -11.34 -13.18
N ARG A 164 -12.67 -11.48 -13.20
CA ARG A 164 -13.45 -11.43 -14.44
C ARG A 164 -13.34 -10.06 -15.11
N SER A 165 -13.46 -8.97 -14.34
CA SER A 165 -13.32 -7.61 -14.86
C SER A 165 -11.94 -7.38 -15.48
N VAL A 166 -10.86 -7.82 -14.81
CA VAL A 166 -9.48 -7.74 -15.34
C VAL A 166 -9.34 -8.48 -16.67
N TYR A 167 -9.91 -9.68 -16.76
CA TYR A 167 -9.90 -10.48 -17.98
C TYR A 167 -10.67 -9.81 -19.12
N GLU A 168 -11.89 -9.35 -18.85
CA GLU A 168 -12.75 -8.72 -19.86
C GLU A 168 -12.19 -7.37 -20.33
N SER A 169 -11.56 -6.59 -19.45
CA SER A 169 -10.96 -5.30 -19.80
C SER A 169 -9.55 -5.42 -20.38
N GLY A 170 -8.92 -6.60 -20.30
CA GLY A 170 -7.50 -6.79 -20.64
C GLY A 170 -6.57 -5.90 -19.82
N ALA A 171 -6.92 -5.61 -18.56
CA ALA A 171 -6.12 -4.80 -17.66
C ALA A 171 -4.87 -5.57 -17.16
N PHE A 172 -3.99 -4.86 -16.44
CA PHE A 172 -2.84 -5.48 -15.76
C PHE A 172 -1.89 -6.26 -16.69
N LYS A 173 -1.64 -5.74 -17.89
CA LYS A 173 -0.72 -6.34 -18.88
C LYS A 173 0.74 -6.43 -18.42
N LYS A 174 1.09 -5.82 -17.29
CA LYS A 174 2.43 -5.85 -16.68
C LYS A 174 2.45 -6.39 -15.24
N LEU A 175 1.29 -6.78 -14.68
CA LEU A 175 1.21 -7.17 -13.26
C LEU A 175 1.72 -8.60 -13.07
N LYS A 176 2.95 -8.72 -12.60
CA LYS A 176 3.62 -10.01 -12.39
C LYS A 176 3.47 -10.54 -10.98
N VAL A 177 3.31 -9.64 -10.01
CA VAL A 177 3.25 -10.01 -8.59
C VAL A 177 2.00 -9.41 -7.95
N LEU A 178 1.21 -10.26 -7.31
CA LEU A 178 0.05 -9.86 -6.52
C LEU A 178 0.17 -10.48 -5.13
N VAL A 179 0.17 -9.65 -4.10
CA VAL A 179 0.21 -10.10 -2.71
C VAL A 179 -1.08 -9.71 -2.02
N PHE A 180 -1.72 -10.67 -1.36
CA PHE A 180 -2.84 -10.45 -0.46
C PHE A 180 -2.42 -10.76 0.97
N GLY A 181 -2.59 -9.80 1.88
CA GLY A 181 -2.45 -10.02 3.31
C GLY A 181 -3.76 -9.83 4.04
N ASP A 182 -4.19 -10.88 4.74
CA ASP A 182 -5.24 -10.83 5.76
C ASP A 182 -6.60 -10.23 5.29
N PHE A 183 -7.05 -10.62 4.11
CA PHE A 183 -8.42 -10.29 3.64
C PHE A 183 -9.50 -11.22 4.16
N GLY A 184 -9.10 -12.27 4.87
CA GLY A 184 -10.00 -13.29 5.40
C GLY A 184 -10.65 -14.21 4.37
N HIS A 185 -10.13 -14.21 3.13
CA HIS A 185 -10.54 -15.14 2.10
C HIS A 185 -9.81 -16.47 2.21
N ASP A 186 -10.47 -17.55 1.79
CA ASP A 186 -9.81 -18.84 1.59
C ASP A 186 -8.73 -18.73 0.51
N ARG A 187 -7.60 -19.41 0.71
CA ARG A 187 -6.48 -19.43 -0.22
C ARG A 187 -6.92 -19.84 -1.64
N ASN A 188 -7.81 -20.83 -1.76
CA ASN A 188 -8.27 -21.29 -3.07
C ASN A 188 -9.22 -20.28 -3.71
N ALA A 189 -10.03 -19.57 -2.91
CA ALA A 189 -10.86 -18.49 -3.42
C ALA A 189 -10.01 -17.36 -4.03
N VAL A 190 -8.91 -16.97 -3.38
CA VAL A 190 -7.96 -15.99 -3.92
C VAL A 190 -7.35 -16.50 -5.23
N LEU A 191 -6.77 -17.70 -5.23
CA LEU A 191 -6.12 -18.28 -6.42
C LEU A 191 -7.09 -18.41 -7.61
N LYS A 192 -8.34 -18.82 -7.36
CA LYS A 192 -9.38 -18.91 -8.38
C LYS A 192 -9.86 -17.54 -8.87
N GLY A 193 -9.88 -16.53 -8.00
CA GLY A 193 -10.21 -15.16 -8.37
C GLY A 193 -9.15 -14.56 -9.30
N VAL A 194 -7.87 -14.86 -9.06
CA VAL A 194 -6.76 -14.23 -9.81
C VAL A 194 -6.21 -15.08 -10.95
N SER A 195 -6.73 -16.28 -11.17
CA SER A 195 -6.27 -17.17 -12.26
C SER A 195 -6.52 -16.60 -13.66
N CYS A 196 -7.40 -15.60 -13.80
CA CYS A 196 -7.72 -14.97 -15.09
C CYS A 196 -6.78 -13.80 -15.45
N PHE A 197 -5.78 -13.50 -14.61
CA PHE A 197 -4.86 -12.39 -14.85
C PHE A 197 -3.82 -12.80 -15.92
N PRO A 198 -3.62 -12.00 -16.97
CA PRO A 198 -2.96 -12.46 -18.20
C PRO A 198 -1.45 -12.70 -18.06
N VAL A 199 -0.78 -12.01 -17.14
CA VAL A 199 0.70 -12.04 -16.99
C VAL A 199 1.14 -12.22 -15.54
N LEU A 200 0.25 -12.74 -14.69
CA LEU A 200 0.50 -12.87 -13.26
C LEU A 200 1.35 -14.12 -12.99
N ASP A 201 2.62 -13.89 -12.63
CA ASP A 201 3.59 -14.96 -12.39
C ASP A 201 3.55 -15.45 -10.93
N LEU A 202 3.33 -14.54 -9.97
CA LEU A 202 3.51 -14.78 -8.55
C LEU A 202 2.32 -14.27 -7.73
N VAL A 203 1.77 -15.17 -6.90
CA VAL A 203 0.74 -14.82 -5.92
C VAL A 203 1.27 -15.10 -4.51
N GLY A 204 1.37 -14.04 -3.72
CA GLY A 204 1.64 -14.09 -2.29
C GLY A 204 0.34 -14.06 -1.50
N ILE A 205 0.16 -15.00 -0.58
CA ILE A 205 -0.99 -15.00 0.35
C ILE A 205 -0.38 -15.03 1.75
N LEU A 206 -0.60 -13.96 2.50
CA LEU A 206 -0.13 -13.78 3.86
C LEU A 206 -1.30 -14.05 4.80
N ASP A 207 -1.22 -15.19 5.48
CA ASP A 207 -2.14 -15.55 6.55
C ASP A 207 -1.71 -14.82 7.83
N ASP A 208 -2.65 -14.19 8.54
CA ASP A 208 -2.36 -13.64 9.86
C ASP A 208 -2.26 -14.80 10.87
N PRO A 209 -1.07 -15.06 11.45
CA PRO A 209 -0.92 -16.12 12.45
C PRO A 209 -1.83 -15.93 13.66
N ALA A 210 -2.31 -14.70 13.92
CA ALA A 210 -3.25 -14.44 15.01
C ALA A 210 -4.59 -15.19 14.84
N ARG A 211 -4.99 -15.55 13.62
CA ARG A 211 -6.21 -16.36 13.39
C ARG A 211 -6.09 -17.79 13.90
N GLU A 212 -4.89 -18.37 13.92
CA GLU A 212 -4.69 -19.74 14.41
C GLU A 212 -4.90 -19.85 15.93
N ILE A 213 -4.80 -18.73 16.66
CA ILE A 213 -4.87 -18.72 18.13
C ILE A 213 -6.31 -18.82 18.65
N HIS A 214 -7.34 -18.66 17.81
CA HIS A 214 -8.74 -18.59 18.25
C HIS A 214 -9.62 -19.82 17.95
N THR A 215 -9.04 -20.98 17.58
CA THR A 215 -9.75 -22.27 17.67
C THR A 215 -9.43 -23.15 18.92
N PRO A 216 -9.21 -22.64 20.15
CA PRO A 216 -9.06 -23.48 21.33
C PRO A 216 -10.36 -23.63 22.14
N GLN A 217 -11.56 -23.67 21.54
CA GLN A 217 -12.77 -24.04 22.29
C GLN A 217 -13.31 -25.45 21.98
N ASP A 218 -13.10 -25.98 20.77
CA ASP A 218 -13.53 -27.36 20.47
C ASP A 218 -12.47 -28.43 20.74
N LYS A 219 -11.22 -28.05 21.05
CA LYS A 219 -10.14 -28.99 21.41
C LYS A 219 -9.68 -28.93 22.87
N VAL A 220 -10.11 -27.93 23.63
CA VAL A 220 -9.67 -27.78 25.04
C VAL A 220 -10.40 -28.75 25.98
N GLN A 221 -11.55 -29.31 25.62
CA GLN A 221 -12.14 -30.41 26.40
C GLN A 221 -11.43 -31.76 26.23
N GLU A 222 -10.62 -31.95 25.18
CA GLU A 222 -9.86 -33.20 24.98
C GLU A 222 -8.45 -33.13 25.62
N TRP A 223 -7.93 -31.93 25.87
CA TRP A 223 -6.55 -31.72 26.33
C TRP A 223 -6.36 -31.62 27.84
N TYR A 224 -7.41 -31.41 28.64
CA TYR A 224 -7.29 -31.41 30.11
C TYR A 224 -7.05 -32.80 30.74
N GLY A 225 -6.90 -33.86 29.93
CA GLY A 225 -6.63 -35.21 30.41
C GLY A 225 -5.17 -35.61 30.59
N LYS A 226 -4.22 -35.10 29.77
CA LYS A 226 -2.84 -35.66 29.73
C LYS A 226 -1.81 -34.66 29.19
N CYS A 227 -0.99 -34.07 30.09
CA CYS A 227 0.47 -33.79 29.97
C CYS A 227 0.95 -32.43 30.53
N PRO A 228 2.22 -32.35 30.99
CA PRO A 228 2.79 -31.26 31.81
C PRO A 228 3.37 -30.09 30.97
N PRO A 229 3.69 -28.92 31.59
CA PRO A 229 3.97 -27.68 30.86
C PRO A 229 5.37 -27.65 30.22
N ALA A 230 5.44 -27.14 28.98
CA ALA A 230 6.69 -26.86 28.26
C ALA A 230 6.85 -25.35 27.98
N SER A 231 8.11 -24.91 28.05
CA SER A 231 8.60 -23.53 27.90
C SER A 231 8.43 -22.92 26.49
N PRO A 232 8.38 -21.58 26.36
CA PRO A 232 7.98 -20.90 25.13
C PRO A 232 9.11 -20.85 24.08
N LYS A 233 8.78 -21.19 22.82
CA LYS A 233 9.65 -20.98 21.65
C LYS A 233 9.19 -19.75 20.86
N ARG A 234 10.15 -19.00 20.32
CA ARG A 234 9.93 -17.89 19.36
C ARG A 234 9.61 -18.47 17.98
N TYR A 235 8.60 -17.94 17.31
CA TYR A 235 8.21 -18.32 15.95
C TYR A 235 8.78 -17.34 14.91
N HIS A 236 9.21 -17.89 13.77
CA HIS A 236 9.54 -17.17 12.54
C HIS A 236 8.31 -17.25 11.62
N VAL A 237 7.83 -16.11 11.10
CA VAL A 237 6.71 -16.07 10.15
C VAL A 237 7.24 -16.40 8.74
N GLN A 238 6.76 -17.49 8.14
CA GLN A 238 7.03 -17.88 6.75
C GLN A 238 5.78 -17.59 5.90
N GLY A 239 5.87 -16.64 4.97
CA GLY A 239 4.85 -16.49 3.92
C GLY A 239 5.09 -17.48 2.79
N THR A 240 4.04 -18.13 2.28
CA THR A 240 4.15 -18.99 1.08
C THR A 240 3.90 -18.19 -0.19
N MET A 241 4.88 -18.16 -1.08
CA MET A 241 4.71 -17.67 -2.44
C MET A 241 4.37 -18.83 -3.38
N THR A 242 3.33 -18.67 -4.20
CA THR A 242 2.93 -19.68 -5.19
C THR A 242 3.16 -19.11 -6.59
N ALA A 243 3.94 -19.81 -7.42
CA ALA A 243 4.10 -19.48 -8.82
C ALA A 243 2.89 -20.01 -9.62
N LEU A 244 2.27 -19.17 -10.44
CA LEU A 244 1.27 -19.58 -11.42
C LEU A 244 2.01 -19.84 -12.74
N ARG A 245 1.73 -20.97 -13.39
CA ARG A 245 2.27 -21.31 -14.71
C ARG A 245 1.13 -21.43 -15.70
#